data_AF-A0A1F2TZG3-F1
#
_entry.id   AF-A0A1F2TZG3-F1
#
_cell.length_a   1.000
_cell.length_b   1.000
_cell.length_c   1.000
_cell.angle_alpha   90.00
_cell.angle_beta   90.00
_cell.angle_gamma   90.00
#
_symmetry.space_group_name_H-M   'P 1'
#
loop_
_entity.id
_entity.type
_entity.pdbx_description
1 polymer ?
#
loop_
_entity_poly.entity_id
_entity_poly.type
_entity_poly.pdbx_seq_one_letter_code
_entity_poly.pdbx_strand_id
1 'polypeptide(L)'
;MTFDERVQAVAKKGFTERQARFLTTVMLHAGVGVPRQYARYCGIVHGAKTRKFFAKLVRLHCASMYDCRHNRARIYHVNQRALYAAIGEADSKLRRPLTLNHAIQRLMVLDAIVEDAEMIWLGTAEDKANHLTALTSITPEDLPHVSIRNGERRIVRSFPDRLPIGIHLSGRGVLVYVVLDPTLNDFRLFLERHSAVLRALPAWTVRVVVPPQFSDLAQRVKQAFFTQLAMPALSPDDIAAVRQRFEGVRTQHYPFDFGPTDHHVENRDLLAAPKYHVLFKLWKKEGDAALAGLASSAIQNAVQAGAGRIETLELGHRYGHLSPLVNVS
;
A
#
# COMPACT_ATOMS: atom_id res chain seq x y z
N MET A 1 8.46 12.92 -15.77
CA MET A 1 7.21 13.06 -16.56
C MET A 1 6.08 13.37 -15.60
N THR A 2 5.33 14.46 -15.81
CA THR A 2 4.21 14.87 -14.96
C THR A 2 2.96 14.02 -15.22
N PHE A 3 1.96 14.10 -14.34
CA PHE A 3 0.68 13.41 -14.55
C PHE A 3 -0.02 13.90 -15.83
N ASP A 4 -0.07 15.21 -16.07
CA ASP A 4 -0.73 15.76 -17.25
C ASP A 4 -0.02 15.38 -18.56
N GLU A 5 1.33 15.31 -18.56
CA GLU A 5 2.09 14.78 -19.71
C GLU A 5 1.69 13.33 -20.04
N ARG A 6 1.58 12.47 -19.02
CA ARG A 6 1.12 11.09 -19.16
C ARG A 6 -0.30 11.03 -19.71
N VAL A 7 -1.19 11.90 -19.23
CA VAL A 7 -2.57 12.01 -19.70
C VAL A 7 -2.63 12.40 -21.18
N GLN A 8 -1.86 13.41 -21.59
CA GLN A 8 -1.81 13.84 -22.99
C GLN A 8 -1.27 12.73 -23.90
N ALA A 9 -0.25 11.98 -23.44
CA ALA A 9 0.28 10.84 -24.18
C ALA A 9 -0.76 9.72 -24.37
N VAL A 10 -1.57 9.44 -23.35
CA VAL A 10 -2.68 8.46 -23.43
C VAL A 10 -3.84 8.99 -24.29
N ALA A 11 -4.18 10.28 -24.21
CA ALA A 11 -5.23 10.88 -25.02
C ALA A 11 -4.94 10.76 -26.52
N LYS A 12 -3.67 10.95 -26.92
CA LYS A 12 -3.17 10.73 -28.29
C LYS A 12 -3.37 9.29 -28.82
N LYS A 13 -3.66 8.32 -27.94
CA LYS A 13 -4.03 6.93 -28.33
C LYS A 13 -5.54 6.78 -28.63
N GLY A 14 -6.24 7.90 -28.82
CA GLY A 14 -7.64 7.94 -29.23
C GLY A 14 -8.62 7.95 -28.07
N PHE A 15 -8.21 8.37 -26.88
CA PHE A 15 -9.08 8.51 -25.70
C PHE A 15 -9.40 9.98 -25.44
N THR A 16 -10.63 10.27 -25.00
CA THR A 16 -10.94 11.63 -24.50
C THR A 16 -10.08 11.94 -23.28
N GLU A 17 -9.78 13.19 -22.98
CA GLU A 17 -8.98 13.55 -21.80
C GLU A 17 -9.49 12.90 -20.50
N ARG A 18 -10.80 12.91 -20.26
CA ARG A 18 -11.43 12.25 -19.10
C ARG A 18 -11.13 10.75 -19.03
N GLN A 19 -11.20 10.05 -20.17
CA GLN A 19 -10.85 8.63 -20.27
C GLN A 19 -9.35 8.42 -20.04
N ALA A 20 -8.51 9.29 -20.60
CA ALA A 20 -7.06 9.24 -20.43
C ALA A 20 -6.65 9.46 -18.98
N ARG A 21 -7.21 10.44 -18.27
CA ARG A 21 -7.00 10.67 -16.83
C ARG A 21 -7.30 9.42 -15.99
N PHE A 22 -8.45 8.79 -16.23
CA PHE A 22 -8.80 7.54 -15.55
C PHE A 22 -7.84 6.41 -15.91
N LEU A 23 -7.51 6.20 -17.20
CA LEU A 23 -6.59 5.15 -17.63
C LEU A 23 -5.19 5.32 -17.05
N THR A 24 -4.66 6.55 -17.04
CA THR A 24 -3.37 6.86 -16.42
C THR A 24 -3.40 6.51 -14.93
N THR A 25 -4.47 6.87 -14.21
CA THR A 25 -4.67 6.50 -12.81
C THR A 25 -4.69 4.98 -12.62
N VAL A 26 -5.47 4.26 -13.44
CA VAL A 26 -5.50 2.79 -13.40
C VAL A 26 -4.11 2.21 -13.63
N MET A 27 -3.41 2.62 -14.69
CA MET A 27 -2.11 2.05 -15.05
C MET A 27 -0.99 2.35 -14.05
N LEU A 28 -1.05 3.48 -13.35
CA LEU A 28 -0.07 3.83 -12.32
C LEU A 28 -0.29 3.07 -11.00
N HIS A 29 -1.54 2.73 -10.64
CA HIS A 29 -1.85 2.26 -9.29
C HIS A 29 -2.41 0.84 -9.18
N ALA A 30 -3.16 0.36 -10.17
CA ALA A 30 -3.92 -0.88 -10.04
C ALA A 30 -3.76 -1.83 -11.24
N GLY A 31 -3.65 -1.31 -12.45
CA GLY A 31 -3.71 -2.03 -13.72
C GLY A 31 -5.09 -2.63 -14.05
N VAL A 32 -6.01 -2.69 -13.09
CA VAL A 32 -7.37 -3.21 -13.25
C VAL A 32 -8.38 -2.15 -12.85
N GLY A 33 -9.59 -2.24 -13.41
CA GLY A 33 -10.69 -1.36 -13.04
C GLY A 33 -12.05 -1.96 -13.37
N VAL A 34 -13.09 -1.39 -12.76
CA VAL A 34 -14.49 -1.73 -13.04
C VAL A 34 -15.31 -0.50 -13.47
N PRO A 35 -16.42 -0.70 -14.21
CA PRO A 35 -17.30 0.38 -14.65
C PRO A 35 -17.72 1.39 -13.57
N ARG A 36 -18.03 0.94 -12.35
CA ARG A 36 -18.42 1.85 -11.25
C ARG A 36 -17.29 2.79 -10.80
N GLN A 37 -16.03 2.37 -10.87
CA GLN A 37 -14.88 3.21 -10.49
C GLN A 37 -14.67 4.32 -11.51
N TYR A 38 -14.84 4.02 -12.80
CA TYR A 38 -14.84 5.06 -13.83
C TYR A 38 -15.97 6.07 -13.62
N ALA A 39 -17.17 5.58 -13.29
CA ALA A 39 -18.32 6.42 -13.02
C ALA A 39 -18.07 7.36 -11.82
N ARG A 40 -17.56 6.79 -10.70
CA ARG A 40 -17.15 7.52 -9.50
C ARG A 40 -16.08 8.56 -9.81
N TYR A 41 -14.98 8.15 -10.44
CA TYR A 41 -13.87 9.03 -10.83
C TYR A 41 -14.31 10.20 -11.70
N CYS A 42 -15.27 9.97 -12.59
CA CYS A 42 -15.75 11.01 -13.51
C CYS A 42 -16.89 11.87 -12.95
N GLY A 43 -17.42 11.56 -11.75
CA GLY A 43 -18.63 12.19 -11.23
C GLY A 43 -19.86 11.97 -12.11
N ILE A 44 -20.00 10.79 -12.73
CA ILE A 44 -21.14 10.47 -13.62
C ILE A 44 -21.94 9.27 -13.10
N VAL A 45 -23.20 9.18 -13.51
CA VAL A 45 -24.03 8.00 -13.29
C VAL A 45 -23.51 6.83 -14.12
N HIS A 46 -23.42 5.64 -13.51
CA HIS A 46 -23.07 4.42 -14.22
C HIS A 46 -24.13 4.11 -15.29
N GLY A 47 -23.69 3.92 -16.55
CA GLY A 47 -24.64 3.70 -17.64
C GLY A 47 -24.00 3.50 -19.01
N ALA A 48 -24.69 3.97 -20.05
CA ALA A 48 -24.27 3.76 -21.44
C ALA A 48 -22.86 4.31 -21.75
N LYS A 49 -22.49 5.47 -21.20
CA LYS A 49 -21.16 6.06 -21.37
C LYS A 49 -20.05 5.15 -20.84
N THR A 50 -20.24 4.63 -19.64
CA THR A 50 -19.32 3.68 -19.02
C THR A 50 -19.22 2.38 -19.83
N ARG A 51 -20.35 1.79 -20.23
CA ARG A 51 -20.36 0.56 -21.03
C ARG A 51 -19.64 0.74 -22.37
N LYS A 52 -19.88 1.84 -23.07
CA LYS A 52 -19.20 2.17 -24.34
C LYS A 52 -17.69 2.33 -24.16
N PHE A 53 -17.24 2.97 -23.07
CA PHE A 53 -15.83 3.12 -22.78
C PHE A 53 -15.12 1.78 -22.57
N PHE A 54 -15.65 0.90 -21.72
CA PHE A 54 -15.03 -0.39 -21.47
C PHE A 54 -15.14 -1.35 -22.67
N ALA A 55 -16.25 -1.31 -23.42
CA ALA A 55 -16.35 -2.02 -24.70
C ALA A 55 -15.29 -1.56 -25.71
N LYS A 56 -15.01 -0.25 -25.76
CA LYS A 56 -13.92 0.30 -26.57
C LYS A 56 -12.55 -0.22 -26.14
N LEU A 57 -12.26 -0.30 -24.83
CA LEU A 57 -10.98 -0.84 -24.34
C LEU A 57 -10.73 -2.27 -24.81
N VAL A 58 -11.76 -3.12 -24.73
CA VAL A 58 -11.68 -4.52 -25.17
C VAL A 58 -11.53 -4.60 -26.69
N ARG A 59 -12.34 -3.85 -27.44
CA ARG A 59 -12.28 -3.80 -28.91
C ARG A 59 -10.91 -3.37 -29.44
N LEU A 60 -10.25 -2.44 -28.75
CA LEU A 60 -8.91 -1.96 -29.11
C LEU A 60 -7.77 -2.83 -28.55
N HIS A 61 -8.09 -3.96 -27.90
CA HIS A 61 -7.13 -4.82 -27.20
C HIS A 61 -6.27 -4.06 -26.18
N CYS A 62 -6.81 -2.97 -25.62
CA CYS A 62 -6.18 -2.23 -24.53
C CYS A 62 -6.34 -2.94 -23.18
N ALA A 63 -7.42 -3.71 -23.03
CA ALA A 63 -7.72 -4.45 -21.81
C ALA A 63 -8.31 -5.84 -22.11
N SER A 64 -7.99 -6.83 -21.28
CA SER A 64 -8.69 -8.12 -21.21
C SER A 64 -9.83 -8.06 -20.18
N MET A 65 -10.81 -8.94 -20.33
CA MET A 65 -11.88 -9.14 -19.35
C MET A 65 -11.60 -10.41 -18.56
N TYR A 66 -11.81 -10.34 -17.24
CA TYR A 66 -11.94 -11.52 -16.40
C TYR A 66 -13.42 -11.76 -16.14
N ASP A 67 -13.90 -12.95 -16.50
CA ASP A 67 -15.24 -13.38 -16.17
C ASP A 67 -15.31 -13.70 -14.67
N CYS A 68 -16.25 -13.07 -13.99
CA CYS A 68 -16.53 -13.31 -12.58
C CYS A 68 -17.75 -14.22 -12.44
N ARG A 69 -17.88 -14.91 -11.31
CA ARG A 69 -18.91 -15.95 -11.09
C ARG A 69 -20.35 -15.51 -11.40
N HIS A 70 -20.66 -14.24 -11.19
CA HIS A 70 -21.93 -13.67 -11.62
C HIS A 70 -21.75 -12.97 -12.97
N ASN A 71 -22.46 -13.45 -14.01
CA ASN A 71 -22.43 -12.97 -15.41
C ASN A 71 -22.60 -11.44 -15.64
N ARG A 72 -22.82 -10.66 -14.58
CA ARG A 72 -22.96 -9.20 -14.60
C ARG A 72 -21.73 -8.44 -14.15
N ALA A 73 -20.80 -9.06 -13.43
CA ALA A 73 -19.62 -8.40 -12.92
C ALA A 73 -18.40 -8.71 -13.81
N ARG A 74 -17.72 -7.65 -14.28
CA ARG A 74 -16.55 -7.77 -15.17
C ARG A 74 -15.42 -6.93 -14.63
N ILE A 75 -14.27 -7.56 -14.45
CA ILE A 75 -13.01 -6.87 -14.16
C ILE A 75 -12.28 -6.65 -15.48
N TYR A 76 -11.86 -5.42 -15.72
CA TYR A 76 -11.11 -5.06 -16.91
C TYR A 76 -9.65 -4.83 -16.53
N HIS A 77 -8.75 -5.59 -17.14
CA HIS A 77 -7.32 -5.51 -16.90
C HIS A 77 -6.63 -4.81 -18.07
N VAL A 78 -6.15 -3.60 -17.82
CA VAL A 78 -5.37 -2.84 -18.80
C VAL A 78 -3.98 -3.49 -18.89
N ASN A 79 -3.70 -4.09 -20.04
CA ASN A 79 -2.52 -4.95 -20.22
C ASN A 79 -1.69 -4.58 -21.46
N GLN A 80 -2.16 -3.66 -22.30
CA GLN A 80 -1.47 -3.28 -23.54
C GLN A 80 -0.19 -2.50 -23.26
N ARG A 81 0.96 -3.06 -23.67
CA ARG A 81 2.28 -2.47 -23.47
C ARG A 81 2.39 -1.04 -24.01
N ALA A 82 1.75 -0.72 -25.14
CA ALA A 82 1.81 0.60 -25.76
C ALA A 82 1.20 1.71 -24.89
N LEU A 83 0.15 1.42 -24.11
CA LEU A 83 -0.43 2.40 -23.18
C LEU A 83 0.48 2.63 -21.97
N TYR A 84 1.05 1.55 -21.43
CA TYR A 84 2.03 1.66 -20.35
C TYR A 84 3.30 2.39 -20.80
N ALA A 85 3.78 2.13 -22.01
CA ALA A 85 4.93 2.85 -22.58
C ALA A 85 4.65 4.34 -22.73
N ALA A 86 3.41 4.74 -23.06
CA ALA A 86 3.03 6.15 -23.17
C ALA A 86 3.14 6.91 -21.85
N ILE A 87 3.13 6.22 -20.70
CA ILE A 87 3.28 6.83 -19.37
C ILE A 87 4.66 6.58 -18.74
N GLY A 88 5.61 6.02 -19.51
CA GLY A 88 6.96 5.68 -19.04
C GLY A 88 7.07 4.31 -18.34
N GLU A 89 6.00 3.52 -18.28
CA GLU A 89 5.89 2.31 -17.46
C GLU A 89 5.80 1.01 -18.28
N ALA A 90 6.48 0.96 -19.44
CA ALA A 90 6.37 -0.13 -20.41
C ALA A 90 6.53 -1.56 -19.82
N ASP A 91 7.32 -1.70 -18.75
CA ASP A 91 7.60 -2.97 -18.08
C ASP A 91 6.95 -3.13 -16.70
N SER A 92 5.96 -2.28 -16.40
CA SER A 92 5.19 -2.36 -15.17
C SER A 92 4.58 -3.74 -14.96
N LYS A 93 4.70 -4.26 -13.73
CA LYS A 93 4.06 -5.52 -13.34
C LYS A 93 2.52 -5.40 -13.30
N LEU A 94 1.97 -4.19 -13.37
CA LEU A 94 0.53 -3.97 -13.38
C LEU A 94 -0.12 -4.50 -14.66
N ARG A 95 0.61 -4.53 -15.79
CA ARG A 95 0.14 -5.07 -17.08
C ARG A 95 0.17 -6.59 -17.18
N ARG A 96 0.92 -7.26 -16.31
CA ARG A 96 1.13 -8.72 -16.39
C ARG A 96 -0.12 -9.47 -15.91
N PRO A 97 -0.39 -10.68 -16.45
CA PRO A 97 -1.50 -11.51 -15.97
C PRO A 97 -1.46 -11.71 -14.46
N LEU A 98 -2.63 -11.77 -13.84
CA LEU A 98 -2.77 -11.91 -12.40
C LEU A 98 -3.94 -12.84 -12.05
N THR A 99 -3.91 -13.36 -10.83
CA THR A 99 -5.03 -14.13 -10.26
C THR A 99 -6.19 -13.21 -9.91
N LEU A 100 -7.39 -13.76 -9.82
CA LEU A 100 -8.60 -13.02 -9.46
C LEU A 100 -8.50 -12.36 -8.08
N ASN A 101 -7.88 -13.04 -7.09
CA ASN A 101 -7.64 -12.46 -5.77
C ASN A 101 -6.75 -11.22 -5.85
N HIS A 102 -5.65 -11.25 -6.61
CA HIS A 102 -4.82 -10.06 -6.81
C HIS A 102 -5.56 -8.95 -7.57
N ALA A 103 -6.47 -9.31 -8.48
CA ALA A 103 -7.29 -8.32 -9.18
C ALA A 103 -8.23 -7.61 -8.21
N ILE A 104 -8.88 -8.35 -7.31
CA ILE A 104 -9.73 -7.79 -6.24
C ILE A 104 -8.92 -6.84 -5.35
N GLN A 105 -7.73 -7.22 -4.92
CA GLN A 105 -6.86 -6.37 -4.09
C GLN A 105 -6.52 -5.05 -4.79
N ARG A 106 -6.19 -5.09 -6.08
CA ARG A 106 -5.93 -3.88 -6.88
C ARG A 106 -7.19 -3.03 -7.10
N LEU A 107 -8.37 -3.64 -7.15
CA LEU A 107 -9.61 -2.88 -7.19
C LEU A 107 -9.88 -2.16 -5.86
N MET A 108 -9.56 -2.77 -4.71
CA MET A 108 -9.63 -2.10 -3.41
C MET A 108 -8.68 -0.90 -3.33
N VAL A 109 -7.47 -1.04 -3.87
CA VAL A 109 -6.51 0.08 -4.03
C VAL A 109 -7.12 1.20 -4.86
N LEU A 110 -7.70 0.86 -6.02
CA LEU A 110 -8.31 1.86 -6.90
C LEU A 110 -9.54 2.52 -6.27
N ASP A 111 -10.34 1.79 -5.48
CA ASP A 111 -11.45 2.38 -4.73
C ASP A 111 -10.93 3.47 -3.79
N ALA A 112 -9.90 3.18 -3.01
CA ALA A 112 -9.31 4.18 -2.10
C ALA A 112 -8.76 5.42 -2.80
N ILE A 113 -8.42 5.32 -4.09
CA ILE A 113 -7.94 6.43 -4.91
C ILE A 113 -9.12 7.25 -5.46
N VAL A 114 -10.14 6.59 -5.99
CA VAL A 114 -11.28 7.29 -6.64
C VAL A 114 -12.24 7.94 -5.64
N GLU A 115 -12.13 7.62 -4.35
CA GLU A 115 -12.89 8.30 -3.30
C GLU A 115 -12.42 9.75 -3.06
N ASP A 116 -11.16 10.09 -3.34
CA ASP A 116 -10.63 11.44 -3.14
C ASP A 116 -10.15 12.08 -4.44
N ALA A 117 -11.03 12.88 -5.05
CA ALA A 117 -10.73 13.58 -6.29
C ALA A 117 -9.72 14.73 -6.14
N GLU A 118 -9.56 15.27 -4.91
CA GLU A 118 -8.68 16.41 -4.61
C GLU A 118 -7.24 15.99 -4.29
N MET A 119 -6.98 14.68 -4.22
CA MET A 119 -5.67 14.15 -3.86
C MET A 119 -4.76 14.01 -5.09
N ILE A 120 -3.50 14.42 -4.94
CA ILE A 120 -2.45 14.13 -5.91
C ILE A 120 -1.87 12.76 -5.56
N TRP A 121 -2.22 11.74 -6.33
CA TRP A 121 -1.73 10.38 -6.11
C TRP A 121 -0.38 10.14 -6.80
N LEU A 122 0.64 9.81 -6.00
CA LEU A 122 2.00 9.53 -6.45
C LEU A 122 2.08 8.08 -6.96
N GLY A 123 2.28 7.92 -8.27
CA GLY A 123 2.25 6.64 -8.97
C GLY A 123 3.51 5.81 -8.79
N THR A 124 4.58 6.24 -9.45
CA THR A 124 5.83 5.46 -9.53
C THR A 124 6.66 5.61 -8.25
N ALA A 125 7.65 4.73 -8.06
CA ALA A 125 8.60 4.88 -6.96
C ALA A 125 9.44 6.17 -7.11
N GLU A 126 9.72 6.57 -8.35
CA GLU A 126 10.41 7.81 -8.68
C GLU A 126 9.55 9.04 -8.37
N ASP A 127 8.26 9.02 -8.75
CA ASP A 127 7.32 10.10 -8.42
C ASP A 127 7.24 10.30 -6.90
N LYS A 128 7.17 9.20 -6.15
CA LYS A 128 7.14 9.23 -4.67
C LYS A 128 8.43 9.78 -4.09
N ALA A 129 9.59 9.31 -4.56
CA ALA A 129 10.88 9.79 -4.09
C ALA A 129 11.02 11.29 -4.34
N ASN A 130 10.87 11.72 -5.60
CA ASN A 130 11.03 13.11 -6.01
C ASN A 130 10.08 14.04 -5.25
N HIS A 131 8.83 13.63 -5.07
CA HIS A 131 7.86 14.47 -4.39
C HIS A 131 8.12 14.55 -2.88
N LEU A 132 8.46 13.43 -2.22
CA LEU A 132 8.69 13.41 -0.77
C LEU A 132 9.98 14.13 -0.38
N THR A 133 11.05 14.00 -1.17
CA THR A 133 12.32 14.72 -0.92
C THR A 133 12.22 16.21 -1.27
N ALA A 134 11.32 16.60 -2.18
CA ALA A 134 11.04 18.01 -2.44
C ALA A 134 10.14 18.65 -1.37
N LEU A 135 9.17 17.89 -0.85
CA LEU A 135 8.18 18.37 0.13
C LEU A 135 8.74 18.39 1.56
N THR A 136 9.71 17.55 1.87
CA THR A 136 10.22 17.33 3.23
C THR A 136 11.74 17.25 3.23
N SER A 137 12.36 17.29 4.42
CA SER A 137 13.82 17.11 4.57
C SER A 137 14.27 15.64 4.61
N ILE A 138 13.41 14.69 4.20
CA ILE A 138 13.77 13.26 4.17
C ILE A 138 14.85 13.00 3.12
N THR A 139 15.86 12.20 3.47
CA THR A 139 16.89 11.82 2.51
C THR A 139 16.48 10.57 1.72
N PRO A 140 17.06 10.33 0.53
CA PRO A 140 16.74 9.15 -0.28
C PRO A 140 17.00 7.81 0.45
N GLU A 141 17.96 7.75 1.37
CA GLU A 141 18.30 6.53 2.12
C GLU A 141 17.21 6.17 3.15
N ASP A 142 16.53 7.18 3.68
CA ASP A 142 15.45 7.04 4.66
C ASP A 142 14.09 6.77 4.00
N LEU A 143 14.01 6.84 2.67
CA LEU A 143 12.80 6.47 1.96
C LEU A 143 12.50 4.96 2.11
N PRO A 144 11.22 4.55 2.07
CA PRO A 144 10.81 3.16 2.17
C PRO A 144 11.55 2.30 1.15
N HIS A 145 12.34 1.33 1.61
CA HIS A 145 13.09 0.44 0.73
C HIS A 145 13.19 -0.97 1.29
N VAL A 146 13.60 -1.91 0.44
CA VAL A 146 14.07 -3.24 0.85
C VAL A 146 15.35 -3.53 0.10
N SER A 147 16.35 -4.04 0.82
CA SER A 147 17.60 -4.54 0.25
C SER A 147 17.47 -6.04 -0.05
N ILE A 148 17.71 -6.42 -1.30
CA ILE A 148 17.74 -7.81 -1.74
C ILE A 148 19.20 -8.16 -2.04
N ARG A 149 19.73 -9.16 -1.34
CA ARG A 149 21.06 -9.71 -1.63
C ARG A 149 20.93 -10.70 -2.79
N ASN A 150 21.63 -10.44 -3.89
CA ASN A 150 21.72 -11.33 -5.05
C ASN A 150 23.20 -11.65 -5.30
N GLY A 151 23.68 -12.73 -4.69
CA GLY A 151 25.12 -13.02 -4.60
C GLY A 151 25.86 -11.90 -3.85
N GLU A 152 26.91 -11.36 -4.47
CA GLU A 152 27.67 -10.21 -3.97
C GLU A 152 26.98 -8.86 -4.21
N ARG A 153 25.97 -8.80 -5.10
CA ARG A 153 25.28 -7.55 -5.43
C ARG A 153 24.11 -7.29 -4.49
N ARG A 154 24.08 -6.10 -3.89
CA ARG A 154 22.94 -5.59 -3.13
C ARG A 154 22.05 -4.76 -4.05
N ILE A 155 20.83 -5.24 -4.31
CA ILE A 155 19.82 -4.49 -5.07
C ILE A 155 18.89 -3.81 -4.06
N VAL A 156 18.85 -2.48 -4.08
CA VAL A 156 17.90 -1.70 -3.27
C VAL A 156 16.66 -1.43 -4.10
N ARG A 157 15.49 -1.77 -3.55
CA ARG A 157 14.21 -1.50 -4.18
C ARG A 157 13.39 -0.53 -3.34
N SER A 158 13.22 0.69 -3.84
CA SER A 158 12.37 1.71 -3.22
C SER A 158 10.89 1.40 -3.38
N PHE A 159 10.09 1.80 -2.37
CA PHE A 159 8.66 1.60 -2.24
C PHE A 159 8.20 0.18 -2.62
N PRO A 160 8.70 -0.86 -1.94
CA PRO A 160 8.49 -2.26 -2.32
C PRO A 160 7.01 -2.67 -2.28
N ASP A 161 6.21 -2.05 -1.41
CA ASP A 161 4.78 -2.30 -1.21
C ASP A 161 3.93 -1.90 -2.42
N ARG A 162 4.39 -0.90 -3.19
CA ARG A 162 3.65 -0.29 -4.32
C ARG A 162 2.26 0.23 -3.97
N LEU A 163 2.01 0.49 -2.70
CA LEU A 163 0.75 1.05 -2.25
C LEU A 163 0.70 2.57 -2.50
N PRO A 164 -0.48 3.16 -2.74
CA PRO A 164 -0.59 4.59 -3.05
C PRO A 164 -0.12 5.49 -1.90
N ILE A 165 0.51 6.60 -2.28
CA ILE A 165 0.74 7.74 -1.40
C ILE A 165 0.08 8.93 -2.09
N GLY A 166 -0.87 9.56 -1.42
CA GLY A 166 -1.54 10.76 -1.90
C GLY A 166 -1.04 11.98 -1.13
N ILE A 167 -0.95 13.13 -1.80
CA ILE A 167 -0.68 14.41 -1.16
C ILE A 167 -1.86 15.33 -1.40
N HIS A 168 -2.46 15.83 -0.32
CA HIS A 168 -3.49 16.86 -0.38
C HIS A 168 -2.84 18.22 -0.66
N LEU A 169 -3.55 19.14 -1.31
CA LEU A 169 -3.05 20.50 -1.57
C LEU A 169 -2.66 21.26 -0.29
N SER A 170 -3.24 20.90 0.85
CA SER A 170 -2.86 21.44 2.16
C SER A 170 -1.54 20.87 2.73
N GLY A 171 -0.81 20.04 1.97
CA GLY A 171 0.43 19.39 2.40
C GLY A 171 0.25 18.12 3.25
N ARG A 172 -0.99 17.67 3.49
CA ARG A 172 -1.23 16.42 4.23
C ARG A 172 -0.95 15.21 3.35
N GLY A 173 -0.05 14.33 3.80
CA GLY A 173 0.17 13.04 3.15
C GLY A 173 -0.84 11.97 3.57
N VAL A 174 -1.25 11.12 2.64
CA VAL A 174 -2.14 9.97 2.89
C VAL A 174 -1.45 8.72 2.41
N LEU A 175 -1.12 7.83 3.33
CA LEU A 175 -0.52 6.53 3.04
C LEU A 175 -1.65 5.48 3.08
N VAL A 176 -1.90 4.84 1.95
CA VAL A 176 -2.97 3.83 1.84
C VAL A 176 -2.39 2.45 2.11
N TYR A 177 -3.07 1.67 2.94
CA TYR A 177 -2.79 0.25 3.14
C TYR A 177 -4.05 -0.57 2.93
N VAL A 178 -3.96 -1.67 2.18
CA VAL A 178 -5.08 -2.62 2.02
C VAL A 178 -4.82 -3.83 2.87
N VAL A 179 -5.74 -4.17 3.78
CA VAL A 179 -5.56 -5.33 4.64
C VAL A 179 -5.81 -6.61 3.84
N LEU A 180 -4.75 -7.41 3.69
CA LEU A 180 -4.77 -8.70 3.00
C LEU A 180 -4.71 -9.89 3.95
N ASP A 181 -4.16 -9.67 5.14
CA ASP A 181 -3.89 -10.69 6.14
C ASP A 181 -4.47 -10.24 7.51
N PRO A 182 -5.37 -11.04 8.11
CA PRO A 182 -5.94 -10.73 9.41
C PRO A 182 -4.92 -10.74 10.56
N THR A 183 -3.70 -11.27 10.41
CA THR A 183 -2.67 -11.20 11.49
C THR A 183 -2.08 -9.79 11.66
N LEU A 184 -2.21 -8.93 10.64
CA LEU A 184 -1.67 -7.57 10.60
C LEU A 184 -0.14 -7.49 10.73
N ASN A 185 0.59 -8.58 10.48
CA ASN A 185 2.06 -8.57 10.48
C ASN A 185 2.62 -7.73 9.32
N ASP A 186 2.06 -7.89 8.13
CA ASP A 186 2.43 -7.09 6.97
C ASP A 186 2.06 -5.60 7.15
N PHE A 187 0.98 -5.32 7.89
CA PHE A 187 0.60 -3.95 8.23
C PHE A 187 1.64 -3.31 9.15
N ARG A 188 2.07 -4.01 10.21
CA ARG A 188 3.14 -3.53 11.09
C ARG A 188 4.46 -3.33 10.36
N LEU A 189 4.81 -4.24 9.45
CA LEU A 189 6.00 -4.10 8.61
C LEU A 189 5.89 -2.89 7.68
N PHE A 190 4.72 -2.64 7.10
CA PHE A 190 4.44 -1.44 6.32
C PHE A 190 4.62 -0.18 7.15
N LEU A 191 4.08 -0.16 8.37
CA LEU A 191 4.20 0.96 9.31
C LEU A 191 5.66 1.28 9.62
N GLU A 192 6.46 0.28 10.00
CA GLU A 192 7.87 0.48 10.31
C GLU A 192 8.66 1.02 9.12
N ARG A 193 8.43 0.45 7.92
CA ARG A 193 9.10 0.88 6.69
C ARG A 193 8.77 2.32 6.28
N HIS A 194 7.59 2.81 6.65
CA HIS A 194 7.14 4.16 6.33
C HIS A 194 7.30 5.14 7.50
N SER A 195 7.84 4.70 8.65
CA SER A 195 7.95 5.52 9.86
C SER A 195 8.78 6.80 9.62
N ALA A 196 9.85 6.74 8.82
CA ALA A 196 10.62 7.92 8.45
C ALA A 196 9.79 8.94 7.65
N VAL A 197 8.99 8.49 6.68
CA VAL A 197 8.08 9.35 5.92
C VAL A 197 7.03 9.99 6.83
N LEU A 198 6.44 9.22 7.75
CA LEU A 198 5.48 9.76 8.72
C LEU A 198 6.11 10.80 9.65
N ARG A 199 7.37 10.63 10.04
CA ARG A 199 8.10 11.61 10.86
C ARG A 199 8.42 12.90 10.07
N ALA A 200 8.69 12.78 8.78
CA ALA A 200 9.08 13.91 7.94
C ALA A 200 7.88 14.76 7.44
N LEU A 201 6.70 14.16 7.30
CA LEU A 201 5.51 14.87 6.84
C LEU A 201 4.95 15.81 7.92
N PRO A 202 4.56 17.05 7.58
CA PRO A 202 3.99 18.00 8.55
C PRO A 202 2.63 17.54 9.09
N ALA A 203 1.87 16.83 8.26
CA ALA A 203 0.62 16.20 8.63
C ALA A 203 0.40 14.95 7.77
N TRP A 204 -0.15 13.90 8.36
CA TRP A 204 -0.34 12.64 7.64
C TRP A 204 -1.56 11.85 8.11
N THR A 205 -2.02 10.95 7.24
CA THR A 205 -3.08 9.97 7.51
C THR A 205 -2.63 8.60 7.04
N VAL A 206 -2.64 7.61 7.93
CA VAL A 206 -2.57 6.20 7.52
C VAL A 206 -4.01 5.76 7.28
N ARG A 207 -4.38 5.60 6.01
CA ARG A 207 -5.71 5.12 5.61
C ARG A 207 -5.66 3.63 5.36
N VAL A 208 -6.40 2.88 6.17
CA VAL A 208 -6.45 1.43 6.06
C VAL A 208 -7.76 1.00 5.44
N VAL A 209 -7.67 0.41 4.25
CA VAL A 209 -8.80 -0.15 3.52
C VAL A 209 -9.12 -1.51 4.12
N VAL A 210 -10.27 -1.58 4.78
CA VAL A 210 -10.73 -2.77 5.50
C VAL A 210 -11.81 -3.47 4.68
N PRO A 211 -11.64 -4.76 4.35
CA PRO A 211 -12.70 -5.51 3.71
C PRO A 211 -13.94 -5.61 4.63
N PRO A 212 -15.17 -5.36 4.12
CA PRO A 212 -16.37 -5.25 4.95
C PRO A 212 -16.79 -6.56 5.63
N GLN A 213 -16.19 -7.69 5.27
CA GLN A 213 -16.46 -8.99 5.89
C GLN A 213 -15.81 -9.18 7.26
N PHE A 214 -14.92 -8.28 7.71
CA PHE A 214 -14.24 -8.37 9.01
C PHE A 214 -14.63 -7.18 9.90
N SER A 215 -15.68 -7.34 10.70
CA SER A 215 -16.27 -6.27 11.51
C SER A 215 -15.37 -5.78 12.66
N ASP A 216 -14.46 -6.62 13.17
CA ASP A 216 -13.52 -6.29 14.26
C ASP A 216 -12.19 -5.71 13.75
N LEU A 217 -11.90 -5.87 12.45
CA LEU A 217 -10.59 -5.59 11.87
C LEU A 217 -10.24 -4.10 11.92
N ALA A 218 -11.23 -3.23 11.80
CA ALA A 218 -11.04 -1.78 11.94
C ALA A 218 -10.45 -1.42 13.31
N GLN A 219 -10.96 -2.01 14.39
CA GLN A 219 -10.46 -1.77 15.75
C GLN A 219 -9.06 -2.37 15.95
N ARG A 220 -8.85 -3.60 15.46
CA ARG A 220 -7.55 -4.29 15.56
C ARG A 220 -6.44 -3.56 14.79
N VAL A 221 -6.76 -2.98 13.63
CA VAL A 221 -5.85 -2.13 12.86
C VAL A 221 -5.43 -0.90 13.66
N LYS A 222 -6.39 -0.20 14.28
CA LYS A 222 -6.08 0.96 15.14
C LYS A 222 -5.17 0.54 16.29
N GLN A 223 -5.52 -0.54 16.99
CA GLN A 223 -4.69 -1.06 18.08
C GLN A 223 -3.28 -1.44 17.60
N ALA A 224 -3.16 -2.10 16.45
CA ALA A 224 -1.87 -2.45 15.85
C ALA A 224 -1.04 -1.21 15.52
N PHE A 225 -1.67 -0.14 15.03
CA PHE A 225 -0.99 1.14 14.78
C PHE A 225 -0.44 1.77 16.06
N PHE A 226 -1.29 1.93 17.08
CA PHE A 226 -0.88 2.57 18.34
C PHE A 226 0.20 1.76 19.05
N THR A 227 0.06 0.44 19.10
CA THR A 227 1.04 -0.44 19.75
C THR A 227 2.35 -0.56 18.96
N GLN A 228 2.34 -0.36 17.64
CA GLN A 228 3.56 -0.37 16.82
C GLN A 228 4.31 0.96 16.89
N LEU A 229 3.68 2.07 16.50
CA LEU A 229 4.36 3.34 16.20
C LEU A 229 4.05 4.50 17.16
N ALA A 230 2.97 4.44 17.94
CA ALA A 230 2.57 5.54 18.83
C ALA A 230 2.90 5.29 20.31
N MET A 231 3.78 4.31 20.56
CA MET A 231 4.34 4.09 21.89
C MET A 231 5.34 5.20 22.25
N PRO A 232 5.54 5.51 23.55
CA PRO A 232 6.56 6.44 23.97
C PRO A 232 7.95 6.08 23.45
N ALA A 233 8.76 7.12 23.21
CA ALA A 233 10.16 6.95 22.87
C ALA A 233 10.88 6.20 23.99
N LEU A 234 11.77 5.29 23.61
CA LEU A 234 12.59 4.51 24.53
C LEU A 234 13.85 5.28 24.90
N SER A 235 14.33 5.06 26.12
CA SER A 235 15.63 5.57 26.56
C SER A 235 16.77 4.85 25.79
N PRO A 236 17.98 5.44 25.73
CA PRO A 236 19.14 4.75 25.16
C PRO A 236 19.41 3.38 25.81
N ASP A 237 19.20 3.26 27.13
CA ASP A 237 19.41 2.02 27.88
C ASP A 237 18.37 0.95 27.50
N ASP A 238 17.10 1.35 27.34
CA ASP A 238 16.04 0.43 26.87
C ASP A 238 16.29 -0.06 25.44
N ILE A 239 16.79 0.83 24.55
CA ILE A 239 17.16 0.45 23.19
C ILE A 239 18.36 -0.52 23.20
N ALA A 240 19.36 -0.25 24.04
CA ALA A 240 20.49 -1.15 24.23
C ALA A 240 20.04 -2.53 24.74
N ALA A 241 19.09 -2.58 25.69
CA ALA A 241 18.51 -3.83 26.17
C ALA A 241 17.76 -4.59 25.08
N VAL A 242 16.98 -3.90 24.23
CA VAL A 242 16.32 -4.52 23.06
C VAL A 242 17.35 -5.09 22.10
N ARG A 243 18.42 -4.34 21.78
CA ARG A 243 19.51 -4.82 20.92
C ARG A 243 20.18 -6.06 21.49
N GLN A 244 20.55 -6.03 22.77
CA GLN A 244 21.18 -7.16 23.44
C GLN A 244 20.29 -8.41 23.38
N ARG A 245 18.98 -8.25 23.57
CA ARG A 245 18.03 -9.35 23.45
C ARG A 245 17.95 -9.89 22.03
N PHE A 246 17.91 -9.02 21.01
CA PHE A 246 17.93 -9.43 19.59
C PHE A 246 19.20 -10.24 19.26
N GLU A 247 20.37 -9.82 19.74
CA GLU A 247 21.63 -10.55 19.57
C GLU A 247 21.62 -11.92 20.28
N GLY A 248 21.06 -11.99 21.49
CA GLY A 248 20.87 -13.25 22.23
C GLY A 248 20.01 -14.25 21.46
N VAL A 249 18.89 -13.79 20.88
CA VAL A 249 18.03 -14.66 20.05
C VAL A 249 18.72 -15.09 18.76
N ARG A 250 19.48 -14.19 18.12
CA ARG A 250 20.20 -14.50 16.87
C ARG A 250 21.26 -15.60 17.07
N THR A 251 21.92 -15.62 18.22
CA THR A 251 23.00 -16.58 18.53
C THR A 251 22.48 -17.94 19.00
N GLN A 252 21.33 -17.98 19.69
CA GLN A 252 20.80 -19.20 20.32
C GLN A 252 20.12 -20.21 19.36
N HIS A 253 20.11 -20.00 18.04
CA HIS A 253 19.42 -20.89 17.07
C HIS A 253 18.02 -21.33 17.51
N TYR A 254 17.31 -20.49 18.27
CA TYR A 254 15.93 -20.80 18.65
C TYR A 254 15.13 -20.90 17.35
N PRO A 255 14.35 -21.99 17.12
CA PRO A 255 13.38 -22.00 16.05
C PRO A 255 12.38 -20.90 16.37
N PHE A 256 12.58 -19.75 15.72
CA PHE A 256 11.72 -18.59 15.81
C PHE A 256 10.51 -18.85 14.90
N ASP A 257 9.81 -19.96 15.17
CA ASP A 257 8.62 -20.36 14.43
C ASP A 257 7.41 -19.81 15.19
N PHE A 258 6.64 -18.96 14.53
CA PHE A 258 5.43 -18.36 15.10
C PHE A 258 4.29 -18.73 14.18
N GLY A 259 3.99 -20.03 14.14
CA GLY A 259 2.74 -20.53 13.58
C GLY A 259 1.54 -20.06 14.42
N PRO A 260 0.30 -20.12 13.89
CA PRO A 260 -0.90 -19.66 14.60
C PRO A 260 -1.21 -20.43 15.90
N THR A 261 -0.47 -21.50 16.20
CA THR A 261 -0.77 -22.48 17.24
C THR A 261 0.30 -22.59 18.33
N ASP A 262 1.29 -21.71 18.38
CA ASP A 262 2.33 -21.81 19.42
C ASP A 262 1.84 -21.24 20.77
N HIS A 263 1.11 -22.08 21.50
CA HIS A 263 0.59 -21.83 22.85
C HIS A 263 1.62 -22.11 23.95
N HIS A 264 2.90 -22.26 23.63
CA HIS A 264 3.96 -22.62 24.58
C HIS A 264 5.08 -21.58 24.68
N VAL A 265 4.69 -20.31 24.83
CA VAL A 265 5.57 -19.30 25.43
C VAL A 265 4.88 -18.76 26.68
N GLU A 266 4.84 -19.59 27.73
CA GLU A 266 4.70 -19.12 29.11
C GLU A 266 6.01 -18.42 29.50
N ASN A 267 6.23 -17.23 28.94
CA ASN A 267 7.13 -16.26 29.53
C ASN A 267 6.72 -14.87 29.07
N ARG A 268 6.80 -13.93 30.02
CA ARG A 268 6.65 -12.49 29.83
C ARG A 268 7.79 -11.93 28.98
N ASP A 269 7.99 -12.49 27.79
CA ASP A 269 9.06 -12.13 26.89
C ASP A 269 8.61 -10.86 26.14
N LEU A 270 9.28 -9.74 26.38
CA LEU A 270 9.05 -8.49 25.65
C LEU A 270 9.06 -8.73 24.12
N LEU A 271 9.83 -9.72 23.66
CA LEU A 271 9.88 -10.14 22.26
C LEU A 271 8.64 -10.85 21.71
N ALA A 272 7.79 -11.42 22.57
CA ALA A 272 6.55 -12.06 22.15
C ALA A 272 5.51 -11.02 21.68
N ALA A 273 5.66 -9.75 22.10
CA ALA A 273 4.78 -8.70 21.62
C ALA A 273 4.98 -8.48 20.11
N PRO A 274 3.89 -8.40 19.31
CA PRO A 274 3.97 -8.30 17.84
C PRO A 274 4.86 -7.16 17.32
N LYS A 275 5.02 -6.08 18.10
CA LYS A 275 5.90 -4.96 17.78
C LYS A 275 7.35 -5.41 17.59
N TYR A 276 7.89 -6.13 18.57
CA TYR A 276 9.30 -6.51 18.57
C TYR A 276 9.59 -7.63 17.58
N HIS A 277 8.62 -8.48 17.25
CA HIS A 277 8.74 -9.46 16.16
C HIS A 277 9.07 -8.82 14.82
N VAL A 278 8.33 -7.76 14.46
CA VAL A 278 8.54 -7.04 13.19
C VAL A 278 9.86 -6.29 13.20
N LEU A 279 10.18 -5.62 14.31
CA LEU A 279 11.45 -4.93 14.49
C LEU A 279 12.64 -5.89 14.40
N PHE A 280 12.55 -7.08 15.00
CA PHE A 280 13.60 -8.09 14.91
C PHE A 280 13.82 -8.56 13.46
N LYS A 281 12.74 -8.79 12.70
CA LYS A 281 12.83 -9.15 11.27
C LYS A 281 13.50 -8.08 10.43
N LEU A 282 13.27 -6.79 10.74
CA LEU A 282 13.92 -5.67 10.07
C LEU A 282 15.39 -5.53 10.50
N TRP A 283 15.66 -5.58 11.80
CA TRP A 283 17.00 -5.50 12.36
C TRP A 283 17.93 -6.61 11.84
N LYS A 284 17.43 -7.84 11.63
CA LYS A 284 18.20 -8.91 10.96
C LYS A 284 18.67 -8.56 9.55
N LYS A 285 18.01 -7.63 8.86
CA LYS A 285 18.32 -7.22 7.48
C LYS A 285 19.08 -5.90 7.41
N GLU A 286 18.76 -4.97 8.31
CA GLU A 286 19.18 -3.56 8.24
C GLU A 286 20.07 -3.15 9.44
N GLY A 287 20.23 -4.03 10.43
CA GLY A 287 20.99 -3.75 11.65
C GLY A 287 20.34 -2.64 12.48
N ASP A 288 21.17 -1.86 13.16
CA ASP A 288 20.73 -0.82 14.10
C ASP A 288 19.91 0.31 13.47
N ALA A 289 19.97 0.48 12.15
CA ALA A 289 19.09 1.42 11.45
C ALA A 289 17.60 1.12 11.71
N ALA A 290 17.23 -0.16 11.89
CA ALA A 290 15.87 -0.58 12.21
C ALA A 290 15.41 -0.14 13.62
N LEU A 291 16.33 0.22 14.51
CA LEU A 291 16.03 0.65 15.89
C LEU A 291 15.99 2.18 16.02
N ALA A 292 16.42 2.94 15.02
CA ALA A 292 16.49 4.40 15.07
C ALA A 292 15.13 5.06 15.37
N GLY A 293 14.03 4.43 14.93
CA GLY A 293 12.68 4.91 15.20
C GLY A 293 12.27 4.84 16.67
N LEU A 294 12.87 3.96 17.48
CA LEU A 294 12.48 3.75 18.88
C LEU A 294 12.81 4.94 19.79
N ALA A 295 13.81 5.74 19.43
CA ALA A 295 14.18 6.95 20.18
C ALA A 295 13.32 8.17 19.83
N SER A 296 12.45 8.08 18.82
CA SER A 296 11.71 9.23 18.30
C SER A 296 10.28 9.30 18.85
N SER A 297 9.92 10.42 19.47
CA SER A 297 8.54 10.73 19.87
C SER A 297 7.73 11.43 18.77
N ALA A 298 8.31 11.68 17.60
CA ALA A 298 7.70 12.52 16.55
C ALA A 298 6.33 11.99 16.07
N ILE A 299 6.18 10.68 15.89
CA ILE A 299 4.90 10.08 15.49
C ILE A 299 3.86 10.20 16.60
N GLN A 300 4.25 9.92 17.85
CA GLN A 300 3.37 10.06 19.01
C GLN A 300 2.90 11.51 19.18
N ASN A 301 3.81 12.47 19.12
CA ASN A 301 3.51 13.90 19.22
C ASN A 301 2.59 14.35 18.08
N ALA A 302 2.83 13.91 16.84
CA ALA A 302 1.97 14.20 15.71
C ALA A 302 0.54 13.68 15.93
N VAL A 303 0.39 12.48 16.49
CA VAL A 303 -0.93 11.92 16.81
C VAL A 303 -1.63 12.70 17.92
N GLN A 304 -0.92 13.05 19.00
CA GLN A 304 -1.48 13.85 20.10
C GLN A 304 -1.92 15.25 19.62
N ALA A 305 -1.16 15.86 18.71
CA ALA A 305 -1.48 17.16 18.12
C ALA A 305 -2.54 17.09 17.00
N GLY A 306 -3.03 15.90 16.62
CA GLY A 306 -3.97 15.71 15.50
C GLY A 306 -3.34 15.91 14.09
N ALA A 307 -2.03 16.17 14.01
CA ALA A 307 -1.29 16.24 12.76
C ALA A 307 -1.17 14.85 12.11
N GLY A 308 -1.02 13.80 12.91
CA GLY A 308 -1.01 12.40 12.52
C GLY A 308 -2.31 11.70 12.89
N ARG A 309 -2.88 10.91 11.98
CA ARG A 309 -4.06 10.10 12.29
C ARG A 309 -4.08 8.77 11.56
N ILE A 310 -4.82 7.82 12.11
CA ILE A 310 -5.19 6.58 11.44
C ILE A 310 -6.69 6.56 11.21
N GLU A 311 -7.10 6.22 10.00
CA GLU A 311 -8.50 6.04 9.65
C GLU A 311 -8.72 4.74 8.90
N THR A 312 -9.93 4.21 8.99
CA THR A 312 -10.34 2.99 8.29
C THR A 312 -11.32 3.38 7.20
N LEU A 313 -11.01 3.02 5.96
CA LEU A 313 -11.92 3.16 4.83
C LEU A 313 -12.69 1.85 4.67
N GLU A 314 -13.96 1.88 5.05
CA GLU A 314 -14.90 0.81 4.74
C GLU A 314 -15.38 0.95 3.30
N LEU A 315 -15.07 -0.04 2.47
CA LEU A 315 -15.52 -0.02 1.09
C LEU A 315 -17.03 -0.30 1.04
N GLY A 316 -17.81 0.62 0.46
CA GLY A 316 -19.25 0.46 0.25
C GLY A 316 -19.64 -0.65 -0.74
N HIS A 317 -18.67 -1.47 -1.17
CA HIS A 317 -18.86 -2.54 -2.13
C HIS A 317 -18.18 -3.82 -1.64
N ARG A 318 -18.94 -4.92 -1.65
CA ARG A 318 -18.42 -6.25 -1.32
C ARG A 318 -17.82 -6.88 -2.56
N TYR A 319 -16.61 -7.43 -2.44
CA TYR A 319 -15.93 -8.15 -3.52
C TYR A 319 -16.23 -9.65 -3.55
N GLY A 320 -17.00 -10.17 -2.58
CA GLY A 320 -17.33 -11.60 -2.48
C GLY A 320 -18.01 -12.16 -3.74
N HIS A 321 -18.78 -11.34 -4.45
CA HIS A 321 -19.41 -11.71 -5.73
C HIS A 321 -18.40 -11.89 -6.89
N LEU A 322 -17.15 -11.46 -6.72
CA LEU A 322 -16.07 -11.62 -7.69
C LEU A 322 -15.17 -12.83 -7.38
N SER A 323 -15.21 -13.40 -6.17
CA SER A 323 -14.37 -14.54 -5.77
C SER A 323 -15.06 -15.86 -6.14
N PRO A 324 -14.35 -16.91 -6.61
CA PRO A 324 -14.94 -18.24 -6.65
C PRO A 324 -15.13 -18.69 -5.19
N LEU A 325 -16.25 -19.34 -4.86
CA LEU A 325 -16.36 -20.00 -3.56
C LEU A 325 -15.19 -20.97 -3.44
N VAL A 326 -14.34 -20.75 -2.44
CA VAL A 326 -13.69 -21.89 -1.82
C VAL A 326 -14.83 -22.65 -1.18
N ASN A 327 -15.23 -23.77 -1.78
CA ASN A 327 -15.96 -24.79 -1.05
C ASN A 327 -15.01 -25.21 0.08
N VAL A 328 -15.25 -24.67 1.27
CA VAL A 328 -14.75 -25.28 2.49
C VAL A 328 -15.68 -26.46 2.72
N SER A 329 -15.19 -27.65 2.37
CA SER A 329 -15.63 -28.89 2.99
C SER A 329 -14.93 -29.03 4.33
#